data_AF-A0A957N250-F1
#
_entry.id   AF-A0A957N250-F1
#
_cell.length_a   1.000
_cell.length_b   1.000
_cell.length_c   1.000
_cell.angle_alpha   90.00
_cell.angle_beta   90.00
_cell.angle_gamma   90.00
#
_symmetry.space_group_name_H-M   'P 1'
#
loop_
_entity.id
_entity.type
_entity.pdbx_description
1 polymer ?
#
loop_
_entity_poly.entity_id
_entity_poly.type
_entity_poly.pdbx_seq_one_letter_code
_entity_poly.pdbx_strand_id
1 'polypeptide(L)'
;MDNEVRLVEGELTAVKPVDVELRLQPRRDDGWPMELRVLGGEEYPPALLPGHLLDAPDAAPDDLAAALLAALLHDTVMAMNWTALRIKYPARRLLIRIDAAAAELHALPWEALHDGAPDAAAPDAGARPLATMPATPVARYVAGSWSRPAVLPHGPMRVLVVAPQPRDLAAYDLAPLPAHATIHAFRRAARLAGLDVRVAPPACSLDALSEWP
;
A
#
# COMPACT_ATOMS: atom_id res chain seq x y z
N MET A 1 -32.07 7.75 28.23
CA MET A 1 -31.23 8.69 27.44
C MET A 1 -30.91 7.98 26.15
N ASP A 2 -31.64 8.33 25.09
CA ASP A 2 -31.49 7.75 23.76
C ASP A 2 -30.28 8.37 23.07
N ASN A 3 -29.25 7.55 22.79
CA ASN A 3 -28.14 7.94 21.94
C ASN A 3 -28.54 7.73 20.48
N GLU A 4 -29.01 8.81 19.85
CA GLU A 4 -29.27 8.87 18.42
C GLU A 4 -27.93 8.84 17.65
N VAL A 5 -27.56 7.68 17.10
CA VAL A 5 -26.41 7.53 16.20
C VAL A 5 -26.82 8.10 14.83
N ARG A 6 -26.38 9.32 14.54
CA ARG A 6 -26.52 9.94 13.21
C ARG A 6 -25.40 9.44 12.31
N LEU A 7 -25.75 8.65 11.30
CA LEU A 7 -24.87 8.37 10.17
C LEU A 7 -24.69 9.68 9.39
N VAL A 8 -23.53 10.31 9.54
CA VAL A 8 -23.12 11.41 8.67
C VAL A 8 -22.73 10.76 7.35
N GLU A 9 -23.62 10.84 6.35
CA GLU A 9 -23.29 10.54 4.96
C GLU A 9 -22.35 11.64 4.45
N GLY A 10 -21.07 11.52 4.79
CA GLY A 10 -20.02 12.25 4.10
C GLY A 10 -19.82 11.61 2.74
N GLU A 11 -20.07 12.36 1.66
CA GLU A 11 -19.47 12.02 0.37
C GLU A 11 -17.97 11.90 0.58
N LEU A 12 -17.46 10.66 0.57
CA LEU A 12 -16.04 10.39 0.41
C LEU A 12 -15.68 10.88 -1.00
N THR A 13 -15.44 12.18 -1.12
CA THR A 13 -14.85 12.76 -2.32
C THR A 13 -13.42 12.24 -2.32
N ALA A 14 -13.23 11.05 -2.88
CA ALA A 14 -11.92 10.44 -2.98
C ALA A 14 -11.06 11.37 -3.81
N VAL A 15 -10.20 12.14 -3.12
CA VAL A 15 -9.17 12.95 -3.79
C VAL A 15 -8.35 11.94 -4.58
N LYS A 16 -8.42 12.03 -5.91
CA LYS A 16 -7.65 11.16 -6.78
C LYS A 16 -6.18 11.40 -6.48
N PRO A 17 -5.44 10.41 -5.94
CA PRO A 17 -4.04 10.60 -5.65
C PRO A 17 -3.26 10.78 -6.95
N VAL A 18 -2.21 11.58 -6.92
CA VAL A 18 -1.24 11.63 -8.03
C VAL A 18 -0.38 10.37 -8.00
N ASP A 19 -0.05 9.83 -9.16
CA ASP A 19 0.82 8.66 -9.23
C ASP A 19 2.29 9.09 -9.22
N VAL A 20 3.05 8.55 -8.27
CA VAL A 20 4.47 8.80 -8.09
C VAL A 20 5.20 7.48 -8.28
N GLU A 21 6.07 7.40 -9.28
CA GLU A 21 6.91 6.24 -9.51
C GLU A 21 8.25 6.38 -8.78
N LEU A 22 8.59 5.40 -7.96
CA LEU A 22 9.96 5.14 -7.51
C LEU A 22 10.53 4.01 -8.35
N ARG A 23 11.50 4.31 -9.22
CA ARG A 23 12.19 3.32 -10.04
C ARG A 23 13.51 2.93 -9.41
N LEU A 24 13.76 1.63 -9.29
CA LEU A 24 15.05 1.05 -8.92
C LEU A 24 15.69 0.38 -10.14
N GLN A 25 16.93 0.74 -10.41
CA GLN A 25 17.71 0.25 -11.54
C GLN A 25 18.71 -0.83 -11.10
N PRO A 26 19.29 -1.59 -12.06
CA PRO A 26 20.33 -2.57 -11.76
C PRO A 26 21.50 -1.96 -10.99
N ARG A 27 22.10 -2.77 -10.12
CA ARG A 27 23.23 -2.37 -9.28
C ARG A 27 24.38 -1.82 -10.12
N ARG A 28 24.96 -0.72 -9.65
CA ARG A 28 26.24 -0.15 -10.07
C ARG A 28 27.25 -0.32 -8.94
N ASP A 29 28.51 0.07 -9.17
CA ASP A 29 29.60 -0.10 -8.20
C ASP A 29 29.30 0.51 -6.82
N ASP A 30 28.50 1.56 -6.79
CA ASP A 30 28.16 2.36 -5.61
C ASP A 30 26.81 1.99 -4.96
N GLY A 31 25.92 1.27 -5.66
CA GLY A 31 24.59 0.91 -5.16
C GLY A 31 23.54 0.72 -6.26
N TRP A 32 22.25 0.73 -5.92
CA TRP A 32 21.17 0.69 -6.90
C TRP A 32 20.67 2.11 -7.19
N PRO A 33 20.80 2.62 -8.43
CA PRO A 33 20.27 3.92 -8.77
C PRO A 33 18.75 3.97 -8.59
N MET A 34 18.29 5.08 -8.02
CA MET A 34 16.88 5.35 -7.75
C MET A 34 16.44 6.63 -8.43
N GLU A 35 15.27 6.58 -9.06
CA GLU A 35 14.62 7.75 -9.65
C GLU A 35 13.22 7.91 -9.05
N LEU A 36 12.86 9.14 -8.72
CA LEU A 36 11.52 9.49 -8.27
C LEU A 36 10.88 10.41 -9.30
N ARG A 37 9.66 10.10 -9.74
CA ARG A 37 8.94 10.94 -10.72
C ARG A 37 7.44 10.93 -10.48
N VAL A 38 6.78 12.02 -10.82
CA VAL A 38 5.32 12.07 -10.95
C VAL A 38 4.95 11.58 -12.35
N LEU A 39 4.07 10.59 -12.46
CA LEU A 39 3.68 10.06 -13.78
C LEU A 39 2.99 11.15 -14.60
N GLY A 40 3.60 11.51 -15.73
CA GLY A 40 3.14 12.60 -16.60
C GLY A 40 3.47 14.01 -16.08
N GLY A 41 4.37 14.12 -15.10
CA GLY A 41 4.75 15.36 -14.45
C GLY A 41 6.26 15.52 -14.31
N GLU A 42 6.68 16.00 -13.15
CA GLU A 42 8.09 16.31 -12.87
C GLU A 42 8.92 15.07 -12.52
N GLU A 43 10.19 15.14 -12.88
CA GLU A 43 11.22 14.18 -12.49
C GLU A 43 12.11 14.83 -11.44
N TYR A 44 12.44 14.07 -10.39
CA TYR A 44 13.32 14.52 -9.33
C TYR A 44 14.75 14.03 -9.60
N PRO A 45 15.78 14.75 -9.09
CA PRO A 45 17.17 14.32 -9.21
C PRO A 45 17.37 12.87 -8.74
N PRO A 46 18.20 12.07 -9.43
CA PRO A 46 18.42 10.68 -9.07
C PRO A 46 19.17 10.57 -7.74
N ALA A 47 18.95 9.45 -7.06
CA ALA A 47 19.57 9.10 -5.79
C ALA A 47 20.12 7.67 -5.84
N LEU A 48 20.74 7.21 -4.76
CA LEU A 48 21.37 5.89 -4.70
C LEU A 48 20.92 5.11 -3.48
N LEU A 49 20.45 3.87 -3.68
CA LEU A 49 20.23 2.92 -2.60
C LEU A 49 21.54 2.22 -2.29
N PRO A 50 22.04 2.26 -1.04
CA PRO A 50 23.33 1.65 -0.71
C PRO A 50 23.34 0.15 -0.98
N GLY A 51 24.39 -0.32 -1.68
CA GLY A 51 24.58 -1.72 -2.08
C GLY A 51 24.59 -2.76 -0.95
N HIS A 52 24.86 -2.31 0.28
CA HIS A 52 25.01 -3.18 1.45
C HIS A 52 23.70 -3.57 2.12
N LEU A 53 22.57 -3.06 1.61
CA LEU A 53 21.24 -3.35 2.17
C LEU A 53 20.91 -4.85 2.19
N LEU A 54 21.43 -5.61 1.22
CA LEU A 54 21.22 -7.05 1.10
C LEU A 54 22.32 -7.90 1.75
N ASP A 55 23.31 -7.28 2.40
CA ASP A 55 24.45 -8.00 2.99
C ASP A 55 24.08 -8.75 4.29
N ALA A 56 22.85 -8.57 4.79
CA ALA A 56 22.30 -9.25 5.97
C ALA A 56 21.09 -10.14 5.62
N PRO A 57 21.30 -11.27 4.92
CA PRO A 57 20.22 -12.13 4.41
C PRO A 57 19.40 -12.85 5.51
N ASP A 58 19.91 -12.94 6.74
CA ASP A 58 19.26 -13.62 7.87
C ASP A 58 18.51 -12.66 8.82
N ALA A 59 18.39 -11.37 8.46
CA ALA A 59 17.65 -10.41 9.26
C ALA A 59 16.16 -10.80 9.36
N ALA A 60 15.56 -10.61 10.54
CA ALA A 60 14.12 -10.76 10.68
C ALA A 60 13.40 -9.76 9.75
N PRO A 61 12.21 -10.10 9.22
CA PRO A 61 11.49 -9.23 8.27
C PRO A 61 11.30 -7.79 8.77
N ASP A 62 11.05 -7.61 10.07
CA ASP A 62 10.86 -6.29 10.69
C ASP A 62 12.18 -5.50 10.76
N ASP A 63 13.30 -6.16 11.05
CA ASP A 63 14.63 -5.55 11.05
C ASP A 63 15.04 -5.14 9.63
N LEU A 64 14.73 -5.98 8.63
CA LEU A 64 14.96 -5.69 7.23
C LEU A 64 14.09 -4.52 6.74
N ALA A 65 12.84 -4.42 7.20
CA ALA A 65 11.98 -3.29 6.90
C ALA A 65 12.49 -1.97 7.48
N ALA A 66 12.96 -1.98 8.74
CA ALA A 66 13.57 -0.82 9.38
C ALA A 66 14.88 -0.41 8.68
N ALA A 67 15.72 -1.38 8.31
CA ALA A 67 16.95 -1.15 7.57
C ALA A 67 16.70 -0.61 6.15
N LEU A 68 15.67 -1.11 5.46
CA LEU A 68 15.24 -0.64 4.14
C LEU A 68 14.85 0.84 4.17
N LEU A 69 14.08 1.27 5.17
CA LEU A 69 13.74 2.68 5.34
C LEU A 69 14.98 3.54 5.56
N ALA A 70 15.83 3.13 6.52
CA ALA A 70 17.05 3.84 6.82
C ALA A 70 17.93 3.98 5.58
N ALA A 71 18.03 2.92 4.76
CA ALA A 71 18.81 2.92 3.53
C ALA A 71 18.22 3.84 2.44
N LEU A 72 16.90 3.87 2.25
CA LEU A 72 16.25 4.74 1.27
C LEU A 72 16.43 6.23 1.58
N LEU A 73 16.39 6.58 2.87
CA LEU A 73 16.52 7.97 3.33
C LEU A 73 17.95 8.34 3.72
N HIS A 74 18.89 7.40 3.67
CA HIS A 74 20.31 7.68 3.89
C HIS A 74 20.87 8.63 2.82
N ASP A 75 20.37 8.50 1.59
CA ASP A 75 20.67 9.41 0.51
C ASP A 75 19.93 10.75 0.74
N THR A 76 20.72 11.82 0.89
CA THR A 76 20.21 13.16 1.18
C THR A 76 19.37 13.73 0.02
N VAL A 77 19.67 13.35 -1.23
CA VAL A 77 18.90 13.75 -2.40
C VAL A 77 17.52 13.08 -2.36
N MET A 78 17.45 11.78 -2.07
CA MET A 78 16.17 11.08 -1.92
C MET A 78 15.33 11.66 -0.77
N ALA A 79 15.94 11.94 0.38
CA ALA A 79 15.24 12.53 1.52
C ALA A 79 14.64 13.92 1.20
N MET A 80 15.39 14.75 0.46
CA MET A 80 14.93 16.06 -0.01
C MET A 80 13.81 15.94 -1.05
N ASN A 81 13.97 15.05 -2.04
CA ASN A 81 12.97 14.79 -3.06
C ASN A 81 11.65 14.32 -2.45
N TRP A 82 11.71 13.37 -1.53
CA TRP A 82 10.55 12.88 -0.80
C TRP A 82 9.86 14.01 -0.04
N THR A 83 10.61 14.84 0.69
CA THR A 83 10.04 15.97 1.43
C THR A 83 9.35 16.98 0.52
N ALA A 84 9.99 17.37 -0.58
CA ALA A 84 9.41 18.31 -1.56
C ALA A 84 8.13 17.74 -2.21
N LEU A 85 8.15 16.46 -2.59
CA LEU A 85 7.00 15.75 -3.14
C LEU A 85 5.81 15.77 -2.18
N ARG A 86 6.02 15.52 -0.89
CA ARG A 86 4.94 15.50 0.11
C ARG A 86 4.27 16.85 0.31
N ILE A 87 5.06 17.91 0.33
CA ILE A 87 4.55 19.28 0.46
C ILE A 87 3.68 19.64 -0.74
N LYS A 88 4.10 19.24 -1.94
CA LYS A 88 3.40 19.56 -3.19
C LYS A 88 2.18 18.67 -3.43
N TYR A 89 2.24 17.39 -3.04
CA TYR A 89 1.23 16.38 -3.29
C TYR A 89 0.79 15.70 -1.99
N PRO A 90 -0.19 16.28 -1.28
CA PRO A 90 -0.67 15.74 -0.01
C PRO A 90 -1.35 14.38 -0.15
N ALA A 91 -2.00 14.09 -1.30
CA ALA A 91 -2.54 12.78 -1.65
C ALA A 91 -1.80 12.21 -2.87
N ARG A 92 -1.08 11.11 -2.70
CA ARG A 92 -0.17 10.53 -3.70
C ARG A 92 -0.16 9.01 -3.60
N ARG A 93 -0.04 8.28 -4.70
CA ARG A 93 0.13 6.83 -4.71
C ARG A 93 1.56 6.51 -5.13
N LEU A 94 2.29 5.81 -4.27
CA LEU A 94 3.66 5.38 -4.55
C LEU A 94 3.63 4.08 -5.36
N LEU A 95 4.21 4.11 -6.55
CA LEU A 95 4.35 2.99 -7.47
C LEU A 95 5.81 2.58 -7.54
N ILE A 96 6.16 1.45 -6.93
CA ILE A 96 7.52 0.95 -6.90
C ILE A 96 7.75 0.12 -8.16
N ARG A 97 8.71 0.53 -8.99
CA ARG A 97 9.13 -0.22 -10.17
C ARG A 97 10.56 -0.69 -10.00
N ILE A 98 10.76 -1.99 -10.03
CA ILE A 98 12.08 -2.61 -9.95
C ILE A 98 12.40 -3.13 -11.35
N ASP A 99 13.52 -2.70 -11.92
CA ASP A 99 13.96 -3.19 -13.22
C ASP A 99 14.26 -4.70 -13.13
N ALA A 100 13.94 -5.44 -14.19
CA ALA A 100 14.04 -6.91 -14.18
C ALA A 100 15.46 -7.45 -13.90
N ALA A 101 16.50 -6.66 -14.20
CA ALA A 101 17.90 -7.00 -13.91
C ALA A 101 18.34 -6.63 -12.47
N ALA A 102 17.42 -6.17 -11.62
CA ALA A 102 17.61 -5.95 -10.18
C ALA A 102 16.70 -6.87 -9.36
N ALA A 103 16.61 -8.15 -9.76
CA ALA A 103 15.63 -9.10 -9.25
C ALA A 103 15.73 -9.33 -7.74
N GLU A 104 16.92 -9.21 -7.18
CA GLU A 104 17.21 -9.33 -5.75
C GLU A 104 16.41 -8.32 -4.89
N LEU A 105 16.10 -7.13 -5.43
CA LEU A 105 15.32 -6.12 -4.73
C LEU A 105 13.84 -6.51 -4.58
N HIS A 106 13.35 -7.51 -5.33
CA HIS A 106 11.98 -7.99 -5.16
C HIS A 106 11.77 -8.75 -3.84
N ALA A 107 12.83 -9.24 -3.19
CA ALA A 107 12.74 -9.94 -1.92
C ALA A 107 12.53 -8.99 -0.71
N LEU A 108 12.74 -7.68 -0.91
CA LEU A 108 12.62 -6.69 0.16
C LEU A 108 11.16 -6.42 0.55
N PRO A 109 10.85 -6.17 1.84
CA PRO A 109 9.50 -5.94 2.34
C PRO A 109 9.05 -4.49 2.09
N TRP A 110 8.83 -4.12 0.84
CA TRP A 110 8.48 -2.76 0.41
C TRP A 110 7.17 -2.24 1.04
N GLU A 111 6.27 -3.14 1.41
CA GLU A 111 5.03 -2.83 2.12
C GLU A 111 5.26 -2.38 3.57
N ALA A 112 6.40 -2.72 4.15
CA ALA A 112 6.77 -2.38 5.52
C ALA A 112 7.60 -1.08 5.59
N LEU A 113 7.69 -0.32 4.50
CA LEU A 113 8.25 1.02 4.54
C LEU A 113 7.45 1.91 5.49
N HIS A 114 8.13 2.65 6.37
CA HIS A 114 7.49 3.64 7.24
C HIS A 114 7.81 5.06 6.78
N ASP A 115 6.87 5.99 6.97
CA ASP A 115 7.19 7.40 6.93
C ASP A 115 7.60 7.86 8.33
N GLY A 116 8.84 8.35 8.46
CA GLY A 116 9.37 8.91 9.71
C GLY A 116 9.16 10.42 9.86
N ALA A 117 8.58 11.10 8.88
CA ALA A 117 8.31 12.52 9.02
C ALA A 117 7.00 12.75 9.79
N PRO A 118 6.97 13.70 10.74
CA PRO A 118 5.74 14.08 11.42
C PRO A 118 4.71 14.51 10.38
N ASP A 119 3.57 13.82 10.35
CA ASP A 119 2.42 14.25 9.55
C ASP A 119 1.96 15.61 10.09
N ALA A 120 1.71 16.58 9.21
CA ALA A 120 1.18 17.88 9.61
C ALA A 120 -0.19 17.73 10.34
N ALA A 121 -0.92 16.64 10.08
CA ALA A 121 -2.15 16.31 10.79
C ALA A 121 -1.93 15.59 12.14
N ALA A 122 -0.74 15.03 12.40
CA ALA A 122 -0.44 14.26 13.60
C ALA A 122 1.08 14.26 13.93
N PRO A 123 1.64 15.38 14.41
CA PRO A 123 3.08 15.56 14.62
C PRO A 123 3.69 14.69 15.72
N ASP A 124 2.87 14.16 16.64
CA ASP A 124 3.31 13.31 17.76
C ASP A 124 3.26 11.81 17.44
N ALA A 125 2.75 11.45 16.25
CA ALA A 125 2.72 10.07 15.82
C ALA A 125 4.08 9.71 15.24
N GLY A 126 4.82 8.82 15.93
CA GLY A 126 6.07 8.26 15.42
C GLY A 126 5.94 7.61 14.04
N ALA A 127 7.02 7.01 13.54
CA ALA A 127 7.06 6.48 12.19
C ALA A 127 5.87 5.54 11.90
N ARG A 128 5.09 5.81 10.85
CA ARG A 128 3.91 5.02 10.48
C ARG A 128 4.16 4.25 9.19
N PRO A 129 3.71 3.00 9.04
CA PRO A 129 3.85 2.27 7.78
C PRO A 129 3.16 3.03 6.63
N LEU A 130 3.89 3.34 5.56
CA LEU A 130 3.39 4.04 4.36
C LEU A 130 2.16 3.34 3.80
N ALA A 131 2.18 2.00 3.72
CA ALA A 131 1.08 1.20 3.20
C ALA A 131 -0.24 1.37 3.98
N THR A 132 -0.19 1.84 5.23
CA THR A 132 -1.36 2.11 6.07
C THR A 132 -1.85 3.56 5.98
N MET A 133 -1.11 4.45 5.33
CA MET A 133 -1.46 5.86 5.22
C MET A 133 -2.46 6.07 4.07
N PRO A 134 -3.68 6.60 4.35
CA PRO A 134 -4.66 6.86 3.29
C PRO A 134 -4.14 7.85 2.23
N ALA A 135 -3.26 8.76 2.64
CA ALA A 135 -2.63 9.75 1.79
C ALA A 135 -1.51 9.18 0.90
N THR A 136 -0.97 7.99 1.21
CA THR A 136 0.13 7.36 0.47
C THR A 136 -0.09 5.88 0.19
N PRO A 137 -1.10 5.49 -0.62
CA PRO A 137 -1.22 4.09 -1.02
C PRO A 137 0.06 3.61 -1.72
N VAL A 138 0.53 2.41 -1.38
CA VAL A 138 1.74 1.81 -1.97
C VAL A 138 1.33 0.67 -2.89
N ALA A 139 1.89 0.63 -4.09
CA ALA A 139 1.81 -0.50 -5.00
C ALA A 139 3.18 -0.79 -5.60
N ARG A 140 3.40 -2.02 -6.04
CA ARG A 140 4.66 -2.46 -6.65
C ARG A 140 4.39 -3.18 -7.97
N TYR A 141 5.15 -2.84 -9.00
CA TYR A 141 5.21 -3.64 -10.22
C TYR A 141 6.02 -4.89 -9.96
N VAL A 142 5.39 -6.05 -10.14
CA VAL A 142 6.09 -7.34 -10.12
C VAL A 142 6.66 -7.57 -11.52
N ALA A 143 7.98 -7.66 -11.65
CA ALA A 143 8.61 -8.00 -12.91
C ALA A 143 8.20 -9.44 -13.26
N GLY A 144 7.59 -9.61 -14.43
CA GLY A 144 7.16 -10.89 -14.95
C GLY A 144 6.78 -10.74 -16.41
N SER A 145 6.72 -11.86 -17.14
CA SER A 145 6.19 -11.91 -18.50
C SER A 145 4.67 -11.74 -18.47
N TRP A 146 4.21 -10.55 -18.08
CA TRP A 146 2.79 -10.22 -18.08
C TRP A 146 2.47 -9.52 -19.40
N SER A 147 1.71 -10.19 -20.26
CA SER A 147 1.00 -9.48 -21.32
C SER A 147 0.00 -8.55 -20.64
N ARG A 148 0.04 -7.25 -20.95
CA ARG A 148 -1.00 -6.31 -20.53
C ARG A 148 -2.35 -6.97 -20.82
N PRO A 149 -3.22 -7.20 -19.81
CA PRO A 149 -4.54 -7.72 -20.08
C PRO A 149 -5.17 -6.81 -21.11
N ALA A 150 -5.82 -7.41 -22.11
CA ALA A 150 -6.72 -6.63 -22.95
C ALA A 150 -7.63 -5.83 -22.00
N VAL A 151 -7.84 -4.54 -22.30
CA VAL A 151 -8.89 -3.78 -21.62
C VAL A 151 -10.14 -4.64 -21.73
N LEU A 152 -10.68 -5.10 -20.60
CA LEU A 152 -11.95 -5.80 -20.57
C LEU A 152 -13.01 -4.70 -20.63
N PRO A 153 -13.61 -4.40 -21.80
CA PRO A 153 -14.59 -3.32 -21.87
C PRO A 153 -15.79 -3.66 -20.98
N HIS A 154 -16.18 -4.94 -20.96
CA HIS A 154 -17.28 -5.48 -20.18
C HIS A 154 -16.95 -6.94 -19.81
N GLY A 155 -17.10 -7.27 -18.53
CA GLY A 155 -17.01 -8.63 -18.02
C GLY A 155 -17.58 -8.65 -16.61
N PRO A 156 -18.16 -9.78 -16.15
CA PRO A 156 -18.63 -9.88 -14.77
C PRO A 156 -17.43 -9.68 -13.82
N MET A 157 -17.40 -8.53 -13.13
CA MET A 157 -16.41 -8.30 -12.07
C MET A 157 -16.82 -9.13 -10.86
N ARG A 158 -15.95 -10.05 -10.47
CA ARG A 158 -16.09 -10.81 -9.22
C ARG A 158 -15.20 -10.15 -8.19
N VAL A 159 -15.80 -9.59 -7.15
CA VAL A 159 -15.07 -8.94 -6.05
C VAL A 159 -15.11 -9.87 -4.85
N LEU A 160 -13.93 -10.33 -4.42
CA LEU A 160 -13.79 -11.00 -3.14
C LEU A 160 -13.58 -9.95 -2.05
N VAL A 161 -14.51 -9.89 -1.09
CA VAL A 161 -14.37 -9.05 0.10
C VAL A 161 -14.08 -9.94 1.28
N VAL A 162 -12.95 -9.69 1.94
CA VAL A 162 -12.56 -10.37 3.17
C VAL A 162 -12.84 -9.42 4.33
N ALA A 163 -13.68 -9.84 5.27
CA ALA A 163 -13.93 -9.13 6.52
C ALA A 163 -13.19 -9.88 7.64
N PRO A 164 -11.92 -9.56 7.93
CA PRO A 164 -11.14 -10.30 8.92
C PRO A 164 -11.79 -10.19 10.30
N GLN A 165 -11.71 -11.28 11.06
CA GLN A 165 -12.20 -11.40 12.43
C GLN A 165 -11.06 -11.81 13.36
N PRO A 166 -10.06 -10.91 13.55
CA PRO A 166 -8.96 -11.16 14.48
C PRO A 166 -9.50 -11.36 15.90
N ARG A 167 -9.01 -12.38 16.59
CA ARG A 167 -9.45 -12.76 17.95
C ARG A 167 -8.61 -12.10 19.05
N ASP A 168 -7.54 -11.45 18.65
CA ASP A 168 -6.44 -10.92 19.47
C ASP A 168 -6.44 -9.39 19.54
N LEU A 169 -7.47 -8.71 19.02
CA LEU A 169 -7.58 -7.24 19.06
C LEU A 169 -7.40 -6.65 20.47
N ALA A 170 -7.86 -7.37 21.49
CA ALA A 170 -7.70 -6.96 22.88
C ALA A 170 -6.23 -6.88 23.33
N ALA A 171 -5.33 -7.68 22.75
CA ALA A 171 -3.90 -7.61 23.03
C ALA A 171 -3.24 -6.33 22.49
N TYR A 172 -3.95 -5.59 21.63
CA TYR A 172 -3.51 -4.33 21.02
C TYR A 172 -4.36 -3.13 21.48
N ASP A 173 -5.14 -3.26 22.56
CA ASP A 173 -6.08 -2.24 23.05
C ASP A 173 -7.11 -1.76 21.99
N LEU A 174 -7.42 -2.61 21.01
CA LEU A 174 -8.37 -2.30 19.94
C LEU A 174 -9.78 -2.81 20.28
N ALA A 175 -10.78 -2.00 19.92
CA ALA A 175 -12.17 -2.39 20.06
C ALA A 175 -12.51 -3.60 19.16
N PRO A 176 -13.36 -4.55 19.62
CA PRO A 176 -13.78 -5.67 18.81
C PRO A 176 -14.47 -5.22 17.51
N LEU A 177 -14.15 -5.87 16.40
CA LEU A 177 -14.83 -5.62 15.12
C LEU A 177 -16.15 -6.41 15.06
N PRO A 178 -17.32 -5.76 14.91
CA PRO A 178 -18.60 -6.45 14.90
C PRO A 178 -18.85 -7.14 13.53
N ALA A 179 -18.33 -8.37 13.36
CA ALA A 179 -18.40 -9.16 12.12
C ALA A 179 -19.74 -9.07 11.37
N HIS A 180 -20.81 -9.33 12.12
CA HIS A 180 -22.16 -9.43 11.57
C HIS A 180 -22.66 -8.07 11.11
N ALA A 181 -22.35 -7.00 11.84
CA ALA A 181 -22.74 -5.65 11.46
C ALA A 181 -21.98 -5.19 10.21
N THR A 182 -20.67 -5.49 10.12
CA THR A 182 -19.85 -5.15 8.95
C THR A 182 -20.33 -5.87 7.68
N ILE A 183 -20.58 -7.19 7.76
CA ILE A 183 -21.09 -7.97 6.62
C ILE A 183 -22.50 -7.49 6.22
N HIS A 184 -23.36 -7.18 7.19
CA HIS A 184 -24.71 -6.69 6.92
C HIS A 184 -24.70 -5.30 6.25
N ALA A 185 -23.88 -4.37 6.76
CA ALA A 185 -23.71 -3.05 6.17
C ALA A 185 -23.19 -3.14 4.73
N PHE A 186 -22.19 -4.00 4.48
CA PHE A 186 -21.68 -4.25 3.15
C PHE A 186 -22.75 -4.81 2.20
N ARG A 187 -23.48 -5.86 2.62
CA ARG A 187 -24.58 -6.43 1.82
C ARG A 187 -25.64 -5.39 1.45
N ARG A 188 -25.98 -4.51 2.38
CA ARG A 188 -26.94 -3.43 2.14
C ARG A 188 -26.42 -2.45 1.10
N ALA A 189 -25.17 -1.98 1.24
CA ALA A 189 -24.55 -1.08 0.27
C ALA A 189 -24.42 -1.70 -1.12
N ALA A 190 -23.98 -2.96 -1.19
CA ALA A 190 -23.82 -3.68 -2.44
C ALA A 190 -25.15 -3.89 -3.18
N ARG A 191 -26.24 -4.19 -2.46
CA ARG A 191 -27.59 -4.25 -3.06
C ARG A 191 -28.02 -2.91 -3.66
N LEU A 192 -27.75 -1.79 -2.97
CA LEU A 192 -28.05 -0.45 -3.48
C LEU A 192 -27.23 -0.14 -4.74
N ALA A 193 -26.02 -0.67 -4.84
CA ALA A 193 -25.18 -0.57 -6.03
C ALA A 193 -25.52 -1.58 -7.14
N GLY A 194 -26.57 -2.41 -6.98
CA GLY A 194 -26.96 -3.41 -7.97
C GLY A 194 -26.02 -4.62 -8.07
N LEU A 195 -25.22 -4.89 -7.04
CA LEU A 195 -24.28 -6.01 -7.01
C LEU A 195 -24.95 -7.26 -6.43
N ASP A 196 -24.74 -8.43 -7.05
CA ASP A 196 -25.04 -9.72 -6.44
C ASP A 196 -23.93 -10.06 -5.43
N VAL A 197 -24.32 -10.40 -4.20
CA VAL A 197 -23.37 -10.67 -3.11
C VAL A 197 -23.63 -12.05 -2.53
N ARG A 198 -22.61 -12.89 -2.65
CA ARG A 198 -22.55 -14.18 -1.97
C ARG A 198 -21.55 -14.12 -0.83
N VAL A 199 -21.92 -14.68 0.31
CA VAL A 199 -21.05 -14.72 1.49
C VAL A 199 -20.60 -16.16 1.68
N ALA A 200 -19.30 -16.39 1.56
CA ALA A 200 -18.70 -17.67 1.81
C ALA A 200 -18.85 -18.09 3.28
N PRO A 201 -19.00 -19.39 3.57
CA PRO A 201 -18.92 -19.87 4.94
C PRO A 201 -17.55 -19.55 5.56
N PRO A 202 -17.44 -19.43 6.90
CA PRO A 202 -16.16 -19.23 7.57
C PRO A 202 -15.16 -20.35 7.21
N ALA A 203 -13.87 -20.01 7.12
CA ALA A 203 -12.80 -20.93 6.69
C ALA A 203 -12.99 -21.46 5.25
N CYS A 204 -13.36 -20.58 4.32
CA CYS A 204 -13.43 -20.88 2.90
C CYS A 204 -12.03 -20.79 2.24
N SER A 205 -11.66 -21.80 1.46
CA SER A 205 -10.45 -21.78 0.64
C SER A 205 -10.69 -21.05 -0.68
N LEU A 206 -9.62 -20.56 -1.32
CA LEU A 206 -9.71 -19.99 -2.67
C LEU A 206 -10.26 -21.00 -3.69
N ASP A 207 -9.89 -22.28 -3.56
CA ASP A 207 -10.42 -23.36 -4.41
C ASP A 207 -11.94 -23.49 -4.28
N ALA A 208 -12.49 -23.40 -3.06
CA ALA A 208 -13.94 -23.46 -2.84
C ALA A 208 -14.69 -22.26 -3.44
N LEU A 209 -14.01 -21.12 -3.66
CA LEU A 209 -14.57 -19.93 -4.33
C LEU A 209 -14.50 -20.02 -5.85
N SER A 210 -13.61 -20.85 -6.40
CA SER A 210 -13.43 -21.01 -7.84
C SER A 210 -14.63 -21.67 -8.53
N GLU A 211 -15.37 -22.52 -7.80
CA GLU A 211 -16.60 -23.18 -8.27
C GLU A 211 -17.84 -22.29 -8.14
N TRP A 212 -17.73 -21.14 -7.50
CA TRP A 212 -18.84 -20.20 -7.45
C TRP A 212 -18.98 -19.56 -8.83
N PRO A 213 -20.20 -19.45 -9.38
CA PRO A 213 -20.45 -18.83 -10.68
C PRO A 213 -20.05 -17.35 -10.71
#